data_AF-A0A4Q0XEY1-F1
#
_entry.id   AF-A0A4Q0XEY1-F1
#
_cell.length_a   1.000
_cell.length_b   1.000
_cell.length_c   1.000
_cell.angle_alpha   90.00
_cell.angle_beta   90.00
_cell.angle_gamma   90.00
#
_symmetry.space_group_name_H-M   'P 1'
#
loop_
_entity.id
_entity.type
_entity.pdbx_description
1 polymer ?
#
loop_
_entity_poly.entity_id
_entity_poly.type
_entity_poly.pdbx_seq_one_letter_code
_entity_poly.pdbx_strand_id
1 'polypeptide(L)'
;MINYLIKQGKIIPLLFFVPVTIAGLLVPGYDMIKQQGSEITLTTYKTAILILESGALLSGLSGILLALGIMLKYKRFYLSSVILIVFSMSMISNGLFPMGSPMHGFYGIGLSLMLLPFISCYELKNEILRKTFFKISIISGFVMFIYFWSTIVGLDPHDYQGLTQRIAAIFMYGWIAYLAYELEKSVDV
;
A
#
# COMPACT_ATOMS: atom_id res chain seq x y z
N MET A 1 -21.96 4.20 9.75
CA MET A 1 -21.56 3.71 8.41
C MET A 1 -20.22 4.28 7.95
N ILE A 2 -20.08 5.60 7.81
CA ILE A 2 -18.82 6.27 7.37
C ILE A 2 -17.60 5.87 8.23
N ASN A 3 -17.74 5.80 9.56
CA ASN A 3 -16.64 5.38 10.43
C ASN A 3 -16.14 3.95 10.16
N TYR A 4 -16.98 3.04 9.67
CA TYR A 4 -16.54 1.68 9.31
C TYR A 4 -15.67 1.68 8.05
N LEU A 5 -15.96 2.57 7.09
CA LEU A 5 -15.15 2.73 5.87
C LEU A 5 -13.72 3.17 6.19
N ILE A 6 -13.56 4.05 7.19
CA ILE A 6 -12.24 4.49 7.67
C ILE A 6 -11.59 3.41 8.54
N LYS A 7 -12.32 2.89 9.54
CA LYS A 7 -11.79 1.94 10.53
C LYS A 7 -11.22 0.67 9.90
N GLN A 8 -11.84 0.17 8.85
CA GLN A 8 -11.34 -1.02 8.14
C GLN A 8 -9.99 -0.76 7.45
N GLY A 9 -9.61 0.47 7.12
CA GLY A 9 -8.30 0.77 6.53
C GLY A 9 -7.11 0.31 7.38
N LYS A 10 -7.31 0.10 8.69
CA LYS A 10 -6.30 -0.44 9.60
C LYS A 10 -5.89 -1.89 9.29
N ILE A 11 -6.72 -2.65 8.57
CA ILE A 11 -6.41 -4.05 8.22
C ILE A 11 -5.55 -4.19 6.96
N ILE A 12 -5.33 -3.12 6.19
CA ILE A 12 -4.57 -3.14 4.93
C ILE A 12 -3.17 -3.77 5.06
N PRO A 13 -2.37 -3.51 6.11
CA PRO A 13 -1.09 -4.21 6.29
C PRO A 13 -1.24 -5.73 6.34
N LEU A 14 -2.29 -6.23 7.01
CA LEU A 14 -2.55 -7.67 7.08
C LEU A 14 -2.94 -8.23 5.71
N LEU A 15 -3.75 -7.49 4.94
CA LEU A 15 -4.14 -7.87 3.59
C LEU A 15 -2.96 -7.95 2.60
N PHE A 16 -1.83 -7.31 2.91
CA PHE A 16 -0.59 -7.46 2.16
C PHE A 16 0.33 -8.53 2.75
N PHE A 17 0.74 -8.39 4.01
CA PHE A 17 1.79 -9.21 4.60
C PHE A 17 1.36 -10.67 4.78
N VAL A 18 0.11 -10.92 5.16
CA VAL A 18 -0.38 -12.29 5.39
C VAL A 18 -0.40 -13.06 4.07
N PRO A 19 -1.04 -12.56 2.98
CA PRO A 19 -1.02 -13.24 1.70
C PRO A 19 0.38 -13.46 1.12
N VAL A 20 1.26 -12.44 1.14
CA VAL A 20 2.64 -12.58 0.64
C VAL A 20 3.40 -13.65 1.41
N THR A 21 3.26 -13.68 2.74
CA THR A 21 3.97 -14.65 3.59
C THR A 21 3.44 -16.07 3.35
N ILE A 22 2.12 -16.26 3.40
CA ILE A 22 1.50 -17.57 3.21
C ILE A 22 1.78 -18.09 1.80
N ALA A 23 1.59 -17.26 0.77
CA ALA A 23 1.87 -17.64 -0.61
C ALA A 23 3.34 -18.01 -0.79
N GLY A 24 4.26 -17.24 -0.23
CA GLY A 24 5.70 -17.52 -0.31
C GLY A 24 6.08 -18.86 0.33
N LEU A 25 5.48 -19.22 1.47
CA LEU A 25 5.72 -20.53 2.12
C LEU A 25 5.22 -21.72 1.30
N LEU A 26 4.29 -21.50 0.38
CA LEU A 26 3.71 -22.54 -0.48
C LEU A 26 4.48 -22.75 -1.79
N VAL A 27 5.52 -21.95 -2.06
CA VAL A 27 6.34 -22.04 -3.27
C VAL A 27 7.72 -22.60 -2.91
N PRO A 28 8.01 -23.87 -3.25
CA PRO A 28 9.34 -24.44 -3.16
C PRO A 28 10.40 -23.57 -3.84
N GLY A 29 11.48 -23.27 -3.10
CA GLY A 29 12.59 -22.45 -3.60
C GLY A 29 12.35 -20.94 -3.54
N TYR A 30 11.18 -20.49 -3.09
CA TYR A 30 10.94 -19.06 -2.90
C TYR A 30 11.69 -18.53 -1.67
N ASP A 31 12.54 -17.52 -1.90
CA ASP A 31 13.30 -16.84 -0.84
C ASP A 31 12.70 -15.46 -0.57
N MET A 32 12.11 -15.27 0.62
CA MET A 32 11.45 -14.02 1.00
C MET A 32 12.40 -12.81 1.12
N ILE A 33 13.70 -13.05 1.27
CA ILE A 33 14.73 -12.01 1.33
C ILE A 33 15.16 -11.60 -0.07
N LYS A 34 15.34 -12.57 -0.97
CA LYS A 34 15.82 -12.30 -2.33
C LYS A 34 14.70 -11.87 -3.26
N GLN A 35 13.54 -12.51 -3.17
CA GLN A 35 12.49 -12.40 -4.17
C GLN A 35 11.33 -11.52 -3.70
N GLN A 36 10.83 -10.71 -4.62
CA GLN A 36 9.63 -9.90 -4.42
C GLN A 36 8.37 -10.78 -4.31
N GLY A 37 7.36 -10.31 -3.59
CA GLY A 37 6.06 -11.00 -3.46
C GLY A 37 5.42 -11.23 -4.84
N SER A 38 5.52 -10.26 -5.73
CA SER A 38 4.98 -10.31 -7.09
C SER A 38 5.57 -11.44 -7.95
N GLU A 39 6.80 -11.90 -7.68
CA GLU A 39 7.41 -13.01 -8.42
C GLU A 39 6.68 -14.34 -8.24
N ILE A 40 5.90 -14.50 -7.17
CA ILE A 40 5.06 -15.70 -6.96
C ILE A 40 4.06 -15.87 -8.11
N THR A 41 3.60 -14.77 -8.73
CA THR A 41 2.69 -14.81 -9.89
C THR A 41 3.32 -15.42 -11.14
N LEU A 42 4.66 -15.54 -11.19
CA LEU A 42 5.40 -16.15 -12.29
C LEU A 42 5.57 -17.67 -12.13
N THR A 43 5.14 -18.22 -11.00
CA THR A 43 5.30 -19.64 -10.69
C THR A 43 4.16 -20.49 -11.28
N THR A 44 4.20 -21.81 -11.08
CA THR A 44 3.12 -22.73 -11.47
C THR A 44 2.18 -23.09 -10.31
N TYR A 45 2.47 -22.62 -9.09
CA TYR A 45 1.76 -23.00 -7.86
C TYR A 45 0.46 -22.20 -7.70
N LYS A 46 -0.61 -22.68 -8.37
CA LYS A 46 -1.92 -21.99 -8.44
C LYS A 46 -2.47 -21.54 -7.10
N THR A 47 -2.34 -22.33 -6.03
CA THR A 47 -2.84 -21.95 -4.70
C THR A 47 -2.09 -20.73 -4.14
N ALA A 48 -0.77 -20.67 -4.29
CA ALA A 48 0.03 -19.54 -3.84
C ALA A 48 -0.32 -18.27 -4.63
N ILE A 49 -0.48 -18.41 -5.95
CA ILE A 49 -0.90 -17.34 -6.85
C ILE A 49 -2.25 -16.76 -6.41
N LEU A 50 -3.26 -17.62 -6.23
CA LEU A 50 -4.60 -17.18 -5.81
C LEU A 50 -4.61 -16.47 -4.45
N ILE A 51 -3.80 -16.95 -3.49
CA ILE A 51 -3.68 -16.30 -2.18
C ILE A 51 -3.11 -14.89 -2.34
N LEU A 52 -2.01 -14.74 -3.08
CA LEU A 52 -1.37 -13.45 -3.32
C LEU A 52 -2.30 -12.49 -4.07
N GLU A 53 -2.92 -12.95 -5.15
CA GLU A 53 -3.88 -12.17 -5.96
C GLU A 53 -5.06 -11.69 -5.12
N SER A 54 -5.62 -12.58 -4.28
CA SER A 54 -6.68 -12.23 -3.34
C SER A 54 -6.24 -11.15 -2.36
N GLY A 55 -5.01 -11.23 -1.85
CA GLY A 55 -4.43 -10.20 -0.99
C GLY A 55 -4.34 -8.84 -1.66
N ALA A 56 -3.88 -8.80 -2.91
CA ALA A 56 -3.77 -7.58 -3.70
C ALA A 56 -5.16 -6.98 -4.00
N LEU A 57 -6.13 -7.80 -4.42
CA LEU A 57 -7.52 -7.39 -4.66
C LEU A 57 -8.17 -6.81 -3.39
N LEU A 58 -8.07 -7.54 -2.27
CA LEU A 58 -8.66 -7.11 -1.00
C LEU A 58 -8.00 -5.83 -0.49
N SER A 59 -6.67 -5.69 -0.64
CA SER A 59 -5.95 -4.46 -0.28
C SER A 59 -6.44 -3.27 -1.11
N GLY A 60 -6.62 -3.45 -2.41
CA GLY A 60 -7.15 -2.40 -3.29
C GLY A 60 -8.61 -2.04 -2.96
N LEU A 61 -9.49 -3.03 -2.78
CA LEU A 61 -10.88 -2.77 -2.37
C LEU A 61 -10.94 -2.03 -1.03
N SER A 62 -10.14 -2.46 -0.05
CA SER A 62 -10.03 -1.80 1.25
C SER A 62 -9.53 -0.36 1.13
N GLY A 63 -8.55 -0.09 0.26
CA GLY A 63 -8.06 1.26 -0.01
C GLY A 63 -9.11 2.17 -0.66
N ILE A 64 -9.91 1.66 -1.60
CA ILE A 64 -11.04 2.41 -2.19
C ILE A 64 -12.07 2.75 -1.09
N LEU A 65 -12.44 1.78 -0.26
CA LEU A 65 -13.39 2.01 0.83
C LEU A 65 -12.87 3.06 1.81
N LEU A 66 -11.58 3.02 2.16
CA LEU A 66 -10.94 4.04 2.99
C LEU A 66 -11.03 5.41 2.33
N ALA A 67 -10.64 5.55 1.06
CA ALA A 67 -10.73 6.81 0.34
C ALA A 67 -12.15 7.37 0.28
N LEU A 68 -13.16 6.53 0.01
CA LEU A 68 -14.56 6.94 0.04
C LEU A 68 -14.99 7.40 1.44
N GLY A 69 -14.58 6.70 2.49
CA GLY A 69 -14.82 7.10 3.88
C GLY A 69 -14.23 8.48 4.18
N ILE A 70 -13.02 8.75 3.69
CA ILE A 70 -12.35 10.05 3.82
C ILE A 70 -13.13 11.13 3.06
N MET A 71 -13.49 10.92 1.78
CA MET A 71 -14.22 11.91 0.96
C MET A 71 -15.59 12.25 1.54
N LEU A 72 -16.31 11.24 2.05
CA LEU A 72 -17.65 11.43 2.61
C LEU A 72 -17.60 12.16 3.96
N LYS A 73 -16.54 11.95 4.75
CA LYS A 73 -16.39 12.56 6.08
C LYS A 73 -15.79 13.95 6.01
N TYR A 74 -14.78 14.14 5.15
CA TYR A 74 -13.96 15.34 5.13
C TYR A 74 -13.99 16.03 3.76
N LYS A 75 -14.55 17.24 3.72
CA LYS A 75 -14.70 18.06 2.49
C LYS A 75 -13.41 18.70 1.98
N ARG A 76 -12.24 18.35 2.53
CA ARG A 76 -10.93 18.94 2.17
C ARG A 76 -9.88 17.91 1.77
N PHE A 77 -10.26 16.63 1.71
CA PHE A 77 -9.36 15.48 1.49
C PHE A 77 -9.40 14.93 0.08
N TYR A 78 -9.77 15.77 -0.88
CA TYR A 78 -10.02 15.31 -2.22
C TYR A 78 -8.75 14.74 -2.86
N LEU A 79 -7.58 15.38 -2.67
CA LEU A 79 -6.37 14.92 -3.35
C LEU A 79 -5.80 13.66 -2.72
N SER A 80 -5.73 13.57 -1.37
CA SER A 80 -5.31 12.33 -0.70
C SER A 80 -6.22 11.15 -1.07
N SER A 81 -7.53 11.39 -1.13
CA SER A 81 -8.49 10.33 -1.49
C SER A 81 -8.35 9.90 -2.95
N VAL A 82 -8.15 10.84 -3.87
CA VAL A 82 -7.91 10.53 -5.30
C VAL A 82 -6.64 9.70 -5.48
N ILE A 83 -5.53 10.08 -4.84
CA ILE A 83 -4.28 9.31 -4.93
C ILE A 83 -4.44 7.92 -4.31
N LEU A 84 -5.14 7.83 -3.18
CA LEU A 84 -5.42 6.53 -2.56
C LEU A 84 -6.29 5.65 -3.47
N ILE A 85 -7.29 6.20 -4.17
CA ILE A 85 -8.08 5.48 -5.18
C ILE A 85 -7.19 5.01 -6.34
N VAL A 86 -6.34 5.88 -6.87
CA VAL A 86 -5.42 5.56 -7.97
C VAL A 86 -4.49 4.40 -7.59
N PHE A 87 -3.86 4.49 -6.42
CA PHE A 87 -3.04 3.39 -5.90
C PHE A 87 -3.85 2.10 -5.69
N SER A 88 -5.06 2.23 -5.16
CA SER A 88 -5.93 1.09 -4.91
C SER A 88 -6.37 0.38 -6.20
N MET A 89 -6.63 1.13 -7.27
CA MET A 89 -6.88 0.56 -8.60
C MET A 89 -5.64 -0.17 -9.13
N SER A 90 -4.43 0.38 -8.91
CA SER A 90 -3.18 -0.32 -9.23
C SER A 90 -3.06 -1.63 -8.45
N MET A 91 -3.47 -1.67 -7.17
CA MET A 91 -3.44 -2.90 -6.36
C MET A 91 -4.46 -3.94 -6.84
N ILE A 92 -5.66 -3.51 -7.26
CA ILE A 92 -6.62 -4.41 -7.90
C ILE A 92 -6.00 -4.99 -9.17
N SER A 93 -5.34 -4.15 -9.97
CA SER A 93 -4.64 -4.60 -11.17
C SER A 93 -3.54 -5.62 -10.87
N ASN A 94 -2.77 -5.43 -9.79
CA ASN A 94 -1.76 -6.42 -9.36
C ASN A 94 -2.35 -7.79 -9.04
N GLY A 95 -3.61 -7.86 -8.60
CA GLY A 95 -4.30 -9.11 -8.33
C GLY A 95 -5.02 -9.71 -9.55
N LEU A 96 -5.11 -8.99 -10.67
CA LEU A 96 -5.73 -9.46 -11.91
C LEU A 96 -4.70 -9.85 -12.98
N PHE A 97 -3.51 -9.26 -12.93
CA PHE A 97 -2.48 -9.45 -13.93
C PHE A 97 -1.17 -9.89 -13.29
N PRO A 98 -0.48 -10.91 -13.82
CA PRO A 98 0.78 -11.38 -13.28
C PRO A 98 1.90 -10.37 -13.53
N MET A 99 2.98 -10.48 -12.75
CA MET A 99 4.21 -9.73 -12.93
C MET A 99 4.74 -9.89 -14.37
N GLY A 100 5.33 -8.82 -14.92
CA GLY A 100 5.77 -8.77 -16.32
C GLY A 100 4.71 -8.25 -17.30
N SER A 101 3.43 -8.28 -16.94
CA SER A 101 2.39 -7.55 -17.70
C SER A 101 2.50 -6.03 -17.44
N PRO A 102 2.36 -5.15 -18.46
CA PRO A 102 2.26 -3.70 -18.26
C PRO A 102 1.10 -3.29 -17.33
N MET A 103 0.07 -4.14 -17.24
CA MET A 103 -1.07 -3.94 -16.35
C MET A 103 -0.73 -4.26 -14.89
N HIS A 104 0.31 -5.04 -14.61
CA HIS A 104 0.81 -5.22 -13.25
C HIS A 104 1.47 -3.91 -12.80
N GLY A 105 0.90 -3.26 -11.80
CA GLY A 105 1.22 -1.88 -11.40
C GLY A 105 0.48 -0.80 -12.20
N PHE A 106 -0.47 -1.20 -13.05
CA PHE A 106 -1.29 -0.42 -13.97
C PHE A 106 -0.53 0.72 -14.70
N TYR A 107 0.48 0.37 -15.49
CA TYR A 107 1.37 1.33 -16.18
C TYR A 107 2.16 2.26 -15.25
N GLY A 108 2.42 1.82 -14.02
CA GLY A 108 3.20 2.58 -13.04
C GLY A 108 2.43 3.69 -12.34
N ILE A 109 1.12 3.82 -12.56
CA ILE A 109 0.31 4.85 -11.91
C ILE A 109 0.31 4.72 -10.38
N GLY A 110 0.52 3.50 -9.86
CA GLY A 110 0.67 3.22 -8.43
C GLY A 110 1.84 3.95 -7.76
N LEU A 111 2.84 4.40 -8.53
CA LEU A 111 3.96 5.20 -8.02
C LEU A 111 3.51 6.53 -7.41
N SER A 112 2.35 7.05 -7.83
CA SER A 112 1.74 8.25 -7.25
C SER A 112 1.55 8.18 -5.72
N LEU A 113 1.49 6.97 -5.15
CA LEU A 113 1.36 6.76 -3.72
C LEU A 113 2.48 7.42 -2.91
N MET A 114 3.69 7.57 -3.46
CA MET A 114 4.80 8.23 -2.75
C MET A 114 4.48 9.68 -2.36
N LEU A 115 3.54 10.33 -3.08
CA LEU A 115 3.09 11.68 -2.79
C LEU A 115 2.04 11.75 -1.67
N LEU A 116 1.35 10.62 -1.40
CA LEU A 116 0.21 10.58 -0.51
C LEU A 116 0.53 11.10 0.90
N PRO A 117 1.62 10.70 1.58
CA PRO A 117 1.90 11.20 2.91
C PRO A 117 2.13 12.71 2.98
N PHE A 118 2.80 13.27 1.97
CA PHE A 118 3.08 14.71 1.90
C PHE A 118 1.80 15.51 1.67
N ILE A 119 0.94 15.05 0.77
CA ILE A 119 -0.35 15.68 0.49
C ILE A 119 -1.28 15.57 1.69
N SER A 120 -1.31 14.41 2.34
CA SER A 120 -2.06 14.22 3.58
C SER A 120 -1.56 15.14 4.70
N CYS A 121 -0.26 15.38 4.84
CA CYS A 121 0.24 16.41 5.77
C CYS A 121 -0.29 17.81 5.44
N TYR A 122 -0.32 18.18 4.16
CA TYR A 122 -0.84 19.48 3.75
C TYR A 122 -2.35 19.61 4.02
N GLU A 123 -3.14 18.59 3.67
CA GLU A 123 -4.60 18.57 3.87
C GLU A 123 -4.99 18.43 5.35
N LEU A 124 -4.22 17.71 6.19
CA LEU A 124 -4.50 17.44 7.62
C LEU A 124 -3.96 18.45 8.60
N LYS A 125 -3.22 19.48 8.16
CA LYS A 125 -2.53 20.40 9.06
C LYS A 125 -3.41 21.06 10.12
N ASN A 126 -4.72 21.19 9.85
CA ASN A 126 -5.70 21.80 10.75
C ASN A 126 -6.59 20.79 11.49
N GLU A 127 -6.58 19.51 11.10
CA GLU A 127 -7.45 18.46 11.65
C GLU A 127 -6.68 17.54 12.61
N ILE A 128 -5.41 17.24 12.27
CA ILE A 128 -4.52 16.44 13.11
C ILE A 128 -3.46 17.37 13.71
N LEU A 129 -3.49 17.50 15.03
CA LEU A 129 -2.55 18.36 15.78
C LEU A 129 -1.27 17.63 16.21
N ARG A 130 -1.20 16.30 16.06
CA ARG A 130 -0.06 15.50 16.51
C ARG A 130 1.14 15.67 15.60
N LYS A 131 2.21 16.31 16.11
CA LYS A 131 3.51 16.42 15.43
C LYS A 131 4.09 15.06 14.98
N THR A 132 3.81 14.00 15.73
CA THR A 132 4.23 12.63 15.39
C THR A 132 3.65 12.16 14.07
N PHE A 133 2.39 12.51 13.75
CA PHE A 133 1.77 12.16 12.48
C PHE A 133 2.58 12.73 11.31
N PHE A 134 2.87 14.03 11.35
CA PHE A 134 3.66 14.69 10.30
C PHE A 134 5.05 14.09 10.13
N LYS A 135 5.74 13.77 11.23
CA LYS A 135 7.06 13.13 11.17
C LYS A 135 7.01 11.77 10.50
N ILE A 136 6.08 10.91 10.92
CA ILE A 136 5.92 9.57 10.35
C ILE A 136 5.54 9.66 8.88
N SER A 137 4.62 10.56 8.50
CA SER A 137 4.23 10.78 7.11
C SER A 137 5.40 11.20 6.23
N ILE A 138 6.21 12.16 6.67
CA ILE A 138 7.40 12.59 5.93
C ILE A 138 8.38 11.43 5.75
N ILE A 139 8.68 10.68 6.82
CA ILE A 139 9.56 9.52 6.75
C ILE A 139 9.01 8.46 5.78
N SER A 140 7.74 8.11 5.90
CA SER A 140 7.08 7.14 5.00
C SER A 140 7.13 7.57 3.55
N GLY A 141 6.86 8.85 3.26
CA GLY A 141 6.96 9.42 1.92
C GLY A 141 8.37 9.30 1.34
N PHE A 142 9.40 9.64 2.13
CA PHE A 142 10.79 9.51 1.70
C PHE A 142 11.22 8.06 1.48
N VAL A 143 10.84 7.14 2.38
CA VAL A 143 11.17 5.71 2.19
C VAL A 143 10.50 5.16 0.94
N MET A 144 9.23 5.49 0.69
CA MET A 144 8.54 5.09 -0.54
C MET A 144 9.21 5.67 -1.78
N PHE A 145 9.59 6.96 -1.75
CA PHE A 145 10.32 7.60 -2.84
C PHE A 145 11.65 6.91 -3.11
N ILE A 146 12.50 6.72 -2.09
CA ILE A 146 13.81 6.09 -2.22
C ILE A 146 13.68 4.69 -2.78
N TYR A 147 12.74 3.89 -2.25
CA TYR A 147 12.49 2.53 -2.72
C TYR A 147 12.10 2.53 -4.20
N PHE A 148 11.03 3.24 -4.58
CA PHE A 148 10.57 3.25 -5.97
C PHE A 148 11.61 3.79 -6.95
N TRP A 149 12.29 4.89 -6.58
CA TRP A 149 13.38 5.43 -7.37
C TRP A 149 14.48 4.38 -7.55
N SER A 150 14.93 3.72 -6.47
CA SER A 150 15.98 2.71 -6.51
C SER A 150 15.61 1.52 -7.41
N THR A 151 14.35 1.08 -7.40
CA THR A 151 13.87 0.01 -8.29
C THR A 151 13.91 0.45 -9.76
N ILE A 152 13.50 1.69 -10.06
CA ILE A 152 13.48 2.21 -11.44
C ILE A 152 14.90 2.38 -12.00
N VAL A 153 15.84 2.89 -11.19
CA VAL A 153 17.22 3.11 -11.63
C VAL A 153 18.13 1.88 -11.50
N GLY A 154 17.59 0.75 -11.03
CA GLY A 154 18.36 -0.49 -10.88
C GLY A 154 19.36 -0.50 -9.72
N LEU A 155 19.14 0.34 -8.70
CA LEU A 155 19.93 0.37 -7.46
C LEU A 155 19.41 -0.59 -6.39
N ASP A 156 18.21 -1.17 -6.58
CA ASP A 156 17.64 -2.16 -5.66
C ASP A 156 18.47 -3.46 -5.71
N PRO A 157 19.17 -3.84 -4.62
CA PRO A 157 20.12 -4.94 -4.60
C PRO A 157 19.46 -6.28 -4.94
N HIS A 158 19.94 -6.95 -5.99
CA HIS A 158 19.36 -8.20 -6.52
C HIS A 158 19.15 -9.29 -5.45
N ASP A 159 20.11 -9.48 -4.53
CA ASP A 159 20.01 -10.50 -3.48
C ASP A 159 19.15 -10.09 -2.27
N TYR A 160 18.57 -8.88 -2.29
CA TYR A 160 17.78 -8.33 -1.19
C TYR A 160 16.50 -7.61 -1.65
N GLN A 161 16.10 -7.74 -2.92
CA GLN A 161 14.90 -7.08 -3.46
C GLN A 161 13.63 -7.48 -2.70
N GLY A 162 13.60 -8.72 -2.23
CA GLY A 162 12.55 -9.19 -1.35
C GLY A 162 12.50 -8.36 -0.07
N LEU A 163 13.62 -8.26 0.65
CA LEU A 163 13.74 -7.52 1.91
C LEU A 163 13.43 -6.02 1.75
N THR A 164 13.99 -5.37 0.73
CA THR A 164 13.76 -3.94 0.47
C THR A 164 12.28 -3.67 0.18
N GLN A 165 11.62 -4.54 -0.59
CA GLN A 165 10.18 -4.47 -0.81
C GLN A 165 9.38 -4.60 0.50
N ARG A 166 9.72 -5.54 1.39
CA ARG A 166 8.99 -5.69 2.68
C ARG A 166 9.20 -4.46 3.56
N ILE A 167 10.41 -3.93 3.63
CA ILE A 167 10.69 -2.71 4.40
C ILE A 167 9.86 -1.56 3.84
N ALA A 168 9.89 -1.33 2.53
CA ALA A 168 9.06 -0.29 1.90
C ALA A 168 7.57 -0.51 2.13
N ALA A 169 7.09 -1.76 2.08
CA ALA A 169 5.71 -2.14 2.34
C ALA A 169 5.27 -1.81 3.78
N ILE A 170 6.16 -1.89 4.78
CA ILE A 170 5.86 -1.45 6.15
C ILE A 170 5.52 0.05 6.16
N PHE A 171 6.34 0.87 5.50
CA PHE A 171 6.09 2.32 5.42
C PHE A 171 4.90 2.67 4.55
N MET A 172 4.60 1.86 3.54
CA MET A 172 3.49 2.05 2.63
C MET A 172 2.15 1.68 3.30
N TYR A 173 1.93 0.39 3.57
CA TYR A 173 0.67 -0.10 4.12
C TYR A 173 0.51 0.27 5.58
N GLY A 174 1.60 0.27 6.35
CA GLY A 174 1.59 0.70 7.75
C GLY A 174 1.22 2.17 7.89
N TRP A 175 1.68 3.04 6.97
CA TRP A 175 1.25 4.43 6.96
C TRP A 175 -0.22 4.59 6.60
N ILE A 176 -0.73 3.84 5.62
CA ILE A 176 -2.17 3.87 5.28
C ILE A 176 -3.02 3.45 6.48
N ALA A 177 -2.62 2.41 7.21
CA ALA A 177 -3.30 2.00 8.45
C ALA A 177 -3.19 3.06 9.55
N TYR A 178 -2.04 3.72 9.67
CA TYR A 178 -1.83 4.78 10.64
C TYR A 178 -2.67 6.03 10.33
N LEU A 179 -2.79 6.40 9.05
CA LEU A 179 -3.72 7.43 8.59
C LEU A 179 -5.15 7.08 9.00
N ALA A 180 -5.61 5.87 8.71
CA ALA A 180 -6.95 5.41 9.09
C ALA A 180 -7.18 5.50 10.60
N TYR A 181 -6.18 5.14 11.41
CA TYR A 181 -6.22 5.25 12.87
C TYR A 181 -6.34 6.70 13.36
N GLU A 182 -5.54 7.62 12.82
CA GLU A 182 -5.61 9.03 13.24
C GLU A 182 -6.94 9.67 12.81
N LEU A 183 -7.46 9.35 11.61
CA LEU A 183 -8.76 9.84 11.12
C LEU A 183 -9.97 9.23 11.84
N GLU A 184 -9.82 8.05 12.42
CA GLU A 184 -10.81 7.47 13.34
C GLU A 184 -10.80 8.21 14.68
N LYS A 185 -9.62 8.64 15.16
CA LYS A 185 -9.46 9.35 16.44
C LYS A 185 -9.80 10.83 16.41
N SER A 186 -9.73 11.49 15.26
CA SER A 186 -10.15 12.88 15.09
C SER A 186 -11.68 13.07 15.16
N VAL A 187 -12.40 12.13 15.78
CA VAL A 187 -13.85 12.10 15.96
C VAL A 187 -14.31 12.87 17.21
N ASP A 188 -13.40 13.20 18.13
CA ASP A 188 -13.77 13.69 19.47
C ASP A 188 -13.42 15.17 19.75
N VAL A 189 -13.36 16.03 18.71
CA VAL A 189 -13.23 17.49 18.88
C VAL A 189 -14.35 18.22 18.16
#